data_AF-F8RWU7-F1
#
_entry.id   AF-F8RWU7-F1
#
_cell.length_a   1.000
_cell.length_b   1.000
_cell.length_c   1.000
_cell.angle_alpha   90.00
_cell.angle_beta   90.00
_cell.angle_gamma   90.00
#
_symmetry.space_group_name_H-M   'P 1'
#
loop_
_entity.id
_entity.type
_entity.pdbx_description
1 polymer ?
#
loop_
_entity_poly.entity_id
_entity_poly.type
_entity_poly.pdbx_seq_one_letter_code
_entity_poly.pdbx_strand_id
1 'polypeptide(L)'
;VSDEALTLLFSAVENGDQNCIDLLCNLALRNDDLGHRVEKFLFDLFSGKRSGSSDIDKKINQACLVLHQIANNDITKDNTEWKKLHAPSRLLYMAGSATTDLSKKIGIAHKIMGDQFAQTDQEQVGVENLWCGARMLSSDELAAATQGLVQESPLLSVNYPIGLIHPTTKENILSTQLLEKIAQSGLSENEVFLINTGDHWLICLFYKLAEKIKCLIFNTYYDLNENTKQEIIEAAKIAGISENEDIDFIETNLQNNVPNGCGLFCYHTIQLLSNAGQNDPVTTLREFAEKFLTLSVEEQALFNTQTRRQIYEYSLK
;
A
#
# COMPACT_ATOMS: atom_id res chain seq x y z
N VAL A 1 10.35 9.11 -29.95
CA VAL A 1 9.52 10.30 -29.62
C VAL A 1 10.47 11.30 -28.97
N SER A 2 10.48 12.57 -29.40
CA SER A 2 11.31 13.59 -28.73
C SER A 2 10.74 13.92 -27.36
N ASP A 3 11.57 14.38 -26.43
CA ASP A 3 11.09 14.79 -25.10
C ASP A 3 10.07 15.93 -25.18
N GLU A 4 10.25 16.88 -26.11
CA GLU A 4 9.29 17.98 -26.34
C GLU A 4 7.90 17.48 -26.75
N ALA A 5 7.84 16.52 -27.68
CA ALA A 5 6.58 15.92 -28.09
C ALA A 5 5.92 15.14 -26.94
N LEU A 6 6.73 14.48 -26.10
CA LEU A 6 6.24 13.76 -24.94
C LEU A 6 5.67 14.70 -23.87
N THR A 7 6.32 15.83 -23.61
CA THR A 7 5.84 16.86 -22.68
C THR A 7 4.49 17.44 -23.12
N LEU A 8 4.32 17.70 -24.44
CA LEU A 8 3.04 18.16 -24.99
C LEU A 8 1.92 17.13 -24.78
N LEU A 9 2.21 15.85 -25.02
CA LEU A 9 1.25 14.76 -24.79
C LEU A 9 0.89 14.63 -23.30
N PHE A 10 1.87 14.70 -22.40
CA PHE A 10 1.63 14.64 -20.95
C PHE A 10 0.72 15.76 -20.49
N SER A 11 0.97 17.00 -20.93
CA SER A 11 0.13 18.14 -20.58
C SER A 11 -1.30 18.00 -21.13
N ALA A 12 -1.48 17.50 -22.35
CA ALA A 12 -2.81 17.24 -22.91
C ALA A 12 -3.56 16.15 -22.11
N VAL A 13 -2.86 15.10 -21.68
CA VAL A 13 -3.45 14.04 -20.85
C VAL A 13 -3.81 14.53 -19.46
N GLU A 14 -2.99 15.34 -18.80
CA GLU A 14 -3.33 15.97 -17.50
C GLU A 14 -4.63 16.77 -17.58
N ASN A 15 -4.85 17.45 -18.71
CA ASN A 15 -6.08 18.20 -19.00
C ASN A 15 -7.26 17.31 -19.45
N GLY A 16 -7.06 15.98 -19.54
CA GLY A 16 -8.12 15.01 -19.79
C GLY A 16 -8.45 14.77 -21.26
N ASP A 17 -7.54 15.08 -22.19
CA ASP A 17 -7.72 14.76 -23.62
C ASP A 17 -7.72 13.23 -23.84
N GLN A 18 -8.87 12.69 -24.27
CA GLN A 18 -9.05 11.25 -24.44
C GLN A 18 -8.18 10.67 -25.57
N ASN A 19 -8.00 11.40 -26.67
CA ASN A 19 -7.21 10.91 -27.80
C ASN A 19 -5.73 10.81 -27.41
N CYS A 20 -5.25 11.77 -26.65
CA CYS A 20 -3.90 11.73 -26.10
C CYS A 20 -3.74 10.62 -25.05
N ILE A 21 -4.77 10.34 -24.23
CA ILE A 21 -4.76 9.20 -23.30
C ILE A 21 -4.61 7.89 -24.08
N ASP A 22 -5.42 7.67 -25.11
CA ASP A 22 -5.38 6.44 -25.92
C ASP A 22 -4.02 6.28 -26.62
N LEU A 23 -3.46 7.38 -27.12
CA LEU A 23 -2.12 7.39 -27.73
C LEU A 23 -1.02 7.06 -26.70
N LEU A 24 -1.08 7.62 -25.49
CA LEU A 24 -0.13 7.27 -24.43
C LEU A 24 -0.29 5.82 -23.98
N CYS A 25 -1.52 5.30 -23.87
CA CYS A 25 -1.75 3.89 -23.57
C CYS A 25 -1.10 2.96 -24.61
N ASN A 26 -1.14 3.33 -25.91
CA ASN A 26 -0.43 2.61 -26.95
C ASN A 26 1.11 2.72 -26.80
N LEU A 27 1.64 3.91 -26.52
CA LEU A 27 3.08 4.09 -26.28
C LEU A 27 3.57 3.31 -25.05
N ALA A 28 2.74 3.18 -24.02
CA ALA A 28 3.03 2.43 -22.80
C ALA A 28 3.21 0.92 -23.05
N LEU A 29 2.67 0.36 -24.15
CA LEU A 29 2.86 -1.05 -24.51
C LEU A 29 4.30 -1.38 -24.91
N ARG A 30 5.12 -0.37 -25.25
CA ARG A 30 6.53 -0.59 -25.57
C ARG A 30 7.28 -1.16 -24.36
N ASN A 31 8.23 -2.05 -24.62
CA ASN A 31 9.08 -2.68 -23.60
C ASN A 31 10.43 -1.94 -23.41
N ASP A 32 10.52 -0.69 -23.87
CA ASP A 32 11.69 0.17 -23.72
C ASP A 32 11.46 1.26 -22.66
N ASP A 33 12.52 2.02 -22.33
CA ASP A 33 12.48 3.06 -21.29
C ASP A 33 11.37 4.09 -21.52
N LEU A 34 11.08 4.42 -22.78
CA LEU A 34 9.98 5.29 -23.13
C LEU A 34 8.64 4.68 -22.72
N GLY A 35 8.40 3.40 -23.05
CA GLY A 35 7.19 2.69 -22.65
C GLY A 35 7.03 2.63 -21.13
N HIS A 36 8.10 2.36 -20.38
CA HIS A 36 8.07 2.35 -18.91
C HIS A 36 7.79 3.73 -18.32
N ARG A 37 8.40 4.79 -18.87
CA ARG A 37 8.17 6.18 -18.43
C ARG A 37 6.72 6.61 -18.66
N VAL A 38 6.14 6.29 -19.81
CA VAL A 38 4.74 6.61 -20.14
C VAL A 38 3.78 5.79 -19.28
N GLU A 39 4.04 4.50 -19.11
CA GLU A 39 3.24 3.62 -18.26
C GLU A 39 3.20 4.12 -16.81
N LYS A 40 4.36 4.53 -16.25
CA LYS A 40 4.43 5.13 -14.93
C LYS A 40 3.63 6.42 -14.84
N PHE A 41 3.78 7.32 -15.82
CA PHE A 41 3.04 8.59 -15.85
C PHE A 41 1.51 8.37 -15.83
N LEU A 42 1.00 7.44 -16.64
CA LEU A 42 -0.43 7.08 -16.66
C LEU A 42 -0.87 6.51 -15.30
N PHE A 43 -0.06 5.65 -14.70
CA PHE A 43 -0.38 5.07 -13.39
C PHE A 43 -0.35 6.10 -12.26
N ASP A 44 0.58 7.06 -12.29
CA ASP A 44 0.66 8.13 -11.30
C ASP A 44 -0.62 9.00 -11.33
N LEU A 45 -1.18 9.28 -12.51
CA LEU A 45 -2.48 9.95 -12.67
C LEU A 45 -3.64 9.08 -12.19
N PHE A 46 -3.66 7.81 -12.58
CA PHE A 46 -4.70 6.85 -12.19
C PHE A 46 -4.74 6.59 -10.68
N SER A 47 -3.59 6.54 -10.02
CA SER A 47 -3.46 6.27 -8.58
C SER A 47 -3.60 7.52 -7.71
N GLY A 48 -3.65 8.71 -8.31
CA GLY A 48 -3.70 9.98 -7.60
C GLY A 48 -2.35 10.49 -7.06
N LYS A 49 -1.23 9.81 -7.36
CA LYS A 49 0.12 10.35 -7.05
C LYS A 49 0.40 11.63 -7.83
N ARG A 50 -0.16 11.77 -9.02
CA ARG A 50 -0.17 13.00 -9.82
C ARG A 50 -1.61 13.48 -9.99
N SER A 51 -1.83 14.78 -9.79
CA SER A 51 -3.13 15.41 -10.03
C SER A 51 -3.44 15.52 -11.52
N GLY A 52 -4.72 15.44 -11.89
CA GLY A 52 -5.19 15.63 -13.25
C GLY A 52 -6.66 16.05 -13.28
N SER A 53 -7.23 16.12 -14.48
CA SER A 53 -8.65 16.43 -14.67
C SER A 53 -9.59 15.47 -13.91
N SER A 54 -10.83 15.91 -13.68
CA SER A 54 -11.87 15.07 -13.07
C SER A 54 -12.09 13.78 -13.86
N ASP A 55 -12.25 12.65 -13.16
CA ASP A 55 -12.46 11.32 -13.74
C ASP A 55 -11.35 10.83 -14.69
N ILE A 56 -10.16 11.43 -14.65
CA ILE A 56 -9.02 11.01 -15.48
C ILE A 56 -8.65 9.54 -15.22
N ASP A 57 -8.84 9.06 -13.99
CA ASP A 57 -8.58 7.67 -13.62
C ASP A 57 -9.50 6.70 -14.38
N LYS A 58 -10.78 7.04 -14.55
CA LYS A 58 -11.76 6.27 -15.34
C LYS A 58 -11.45 6.31 -16.84
N LYS A 59 -10.95 7.44 -17.35
CA LYS A 59 -10.54 7.54 -18.77
C LYS A 59 -9.35 6.64 -19.07
N ILE A 60 -8.32 6.69 -18.21
CA ILE A 60 -7.09 5.90 -18.36
C ILE A 60 -7.38 4.41 -18.24
N ASN A 61 -8.12 3.98 -17.21
CA ASN A 61 -8.35 2.56 -17.00
C ASN A 61 -9.26 1.94 -18.06
N GLN A 62 -10.22 2.70 -18.59
CA GLN A 62 -11.08 2.27 -19.68
C GLN A 62 -10.29 2.09 -20.99
N ALA A 63 -9.37 3.01 -21.31
CA ALA A 63 -8.46 2.85 -22.44
C ALA A 63 -7.60 1.59 -22.31
N CYS A 64 -7.07 1.32 -21.10
CA CYS A 64 -6.31 0.10 -20.81
C CYS A 64 -7.16 -1.17 -20.97
N LEU A 65 -8.43 -1.14 -20.57
CA LEU A 65 -9.35 -2.26 -20.76
C LEU A 65 -9.61 -2.55 -22.24
N VAL A 66 -9.77 -1.51 -23.07
CA VAL A 66 -9.91 -1.67 -24.52
C VAL A 66 -8.66 -2.32 -25.11
N LEU A 67 -7.45 -1.88 -24.72
CA LEU A 67 -6.21 -2.53 -25.15
C LEU A 67 -6.13 -4.00 -24.73
N HIS A 68 -6.51 -4.33 -23.49
CA HIS A 68 -6.56 -5.71 -23.03
C HIS A 68 -7.58 -6.55 -23.84
N GLN A 69 -8.74 -6.00 -24.19
CA GLN A 69 -9.72 -6.69 -25.02
C GLN A 69 -9.22 -6.94 -26.44
N ILE A 70 -8.55 -5.94 -27.04
CA ILE A 70 -7.92 -6.09 -28.36
C ILE A 70 -6.90 -7.22 -28.29
N ALA A 71 -5.99 -7.20 -27.31
CA ALA A 71 -4.92 -8.18 -27.14
C ALA A 71 -5.42 -9.64 -27.07
N ASN A 72 -6.57 -9.87 -26.42
CA ASN A 72 -7.12 -11.20 -26.21
C ASN A 72 -8.19 -11.60 -27.25
N ASN A 73 -8.41 -10.80 -28.29
CA ASN A 73 -9.27 -11.16 -29.42
C ASN A 73 -8.56 -12.19 -30.33
N ASP A 74 -9.30 -13.12 -30.94
CA ASP A 74 -8.78 -14.24 -31.73
C ASP A 74 -7.79 -13.82 -32.85
N ILE A 75 -7.91 -12.58 -33.34
CA ILE A 75 -7.04 -12.01 -34.38
C ILE A 75 -5.61 -11.74 -33.85
N THR A 76 -5.44 -11.55 -32.54
CA THR A 76 -4.16 -11.18 -31.91
C THR A 76 -3.77 -12.10 -30.74
N LYS A 77 -4.49 -13.20 -30.50
CA LYS A 77 -4.23 -14.11 -29.36
C LYS A 77 -2.81 -14.67 -29.30
N ASP A 78 -2.13 -14.77 -30.45
CA ASP A 78 -0.74 -15.21 -30.55
C ASP A 78 0.29 -14.05 -30.48
N ASN A 79 -0.17 -12.82 -30.25
CA ASN A 79 0.70 -11.65 -30.18
C ASN A 79 1.38 -11.52 -28.80
N THR A 80 2.32 -12.43 -28.56
CA THR A 80 3.18 -12.47 -27.37
C THR A 80 4.07 -11.22 -27.20
N GLU A 81 4.06 -10.29 -28.16
CA GLU A 81 4.82 -9.04 -28.09
C GLU A 81 4.26 -8.05 -27.06
N TRP A 82 2.96 -8.09 -26.78
CA TRP A 82 2.29 -7.24 -25.78
C TRP A 82 2.42 -7.81 -24.36
N LYS A 83 3.65 -8.12 -23.96
CA LYS A 83 3.99 -8.77 -22.68
C LYS A 83 3.33 -8.12 -21.47
N LYS A 84 3.23 -6.78 -21.46
CA LYS A 84 2.61 -6.02 -20.36
C LYS A 84 1.14 -6.41 -20.12
N LEU A 85 0.39 -6.87 -21.13
CA LEU A 85 -1.01 -7.31 -20.98
C LEU A 85 -1.14 -8.78 -20.53
N HIS A 86 -0.02 -9.47 -20.31
CA HIS A 86 0.06 -10.86 -19.86
C HIS A 86 1.05 -11.04 -18.69
N ALA A 87 1.50 -9.94 -18.08
CA ALA A 87 2.43 -9.93 -16.97
C ALA A 87 1.96 -8.94 -15.89
N PRO A 88 2.53 -8.97 -14.67
CA PRO A 88 2.20 -8.06 -13.58
C PRO A 88 2.62 -6.61 -13.87
N SER A 89 1.91 -5.91 -14.78
CA SER A 89 2.20 -4.55 -15.19
C SER A 89 1.17 -3.55 -14.68
N ARG A 90 1.54 -2.27 -14.68
CA ARG A 90 0.64 -1.15 -14.37
C ARG A 90 -0.53 -1.10 -15.36
N LEU A 91 -0.27 -1.32 -16.66
CA LEU A 91 -1.34 -1.36 -17.68
C LEU A 91 -2.37 -2.45 -17.41
N LEU A 92 -1.92 -3.65 -17.06
CA LEU A 92 -2.81 -4.77 -16.80
C LEU A 92 -3.62 -4.57 -15.52
N TYR A 93 -2.99 -4.00 -14.48
CA TYR A 93 -3.68 -3.60 -13.25
C TYR A 93 -4.77 -2.56 -13.54
N MET A 94 -4.47 -1.51 -14.32
CA MET A 94 -5.46 -0.50 -14.72
C MET A 94 -6.61 -1.13 -15.51
N ALA A 95 -6.31 -1.99 -16.50
CA ALA A 95 -7.34 -2.68 -17.28
C ALA A 95 -8.32 -3.49 -16.40
N GLY A 96 -7.82 -4.24 -15.42
CA GLY A 96 -8.67 -5.01 -14.52
C GLY A 96 -9.50 -4.16 -13.55
N SER A 97 -9.07 -2.93 -13.26
CA SER A 97 -9.85 -2.00 -12.44
C SER A 97 -11.12 -1.49 -13.13
N ALA A 98 -11.10 -1.35 -14.47
CA ALA A 98 -12.20 -0.80 -15.26
C ALA A 98 -13.36 -1.78 -15.53
N THR A 99 -13.07 -3.08 -15.61
CA THR A 99 -14.13 -4.07 -15.84
C THR A 99 -15.04 -4.20 -14.62
N THR A 100 -16.34 -4.38 -14.84
CA THR A 100 -17.31 -4.73 -13.77
C THR A 100 -17.54 -6.23 -13.66
N ASP A 101 -17.10 -7.01 -14.65
CA ASP A 101 -17.20 -8.46 -14.70
C ASP A 101 -16.15 -9.12 -13.78
N LEU A 102 -16.62 -9.76 -12.71
CA LEU A 102 -15.78 -10.44 -11.72
C LEU A 102 -14.97 -11.59 -12.31
N SER A 103 -15.51 -12.33 -13.28
CA SER A 103 -14.78 -13.43 -13.92
C SER A 103 -13.56 -12.89 -14.69
N LYS A 104 -13.73 -11.75 -15.37
CA LYS A 104 -12.61 -11.06 -16.04
C LYS A 104 -11.60 -10.51 -15.03
N LYS A 105 -12.05 -9.95 -13.91
CA LYS A 105 -11.16 -9.50 -12.82
C LYS A 105 -10.30 -10.66 -12.31
N ILE A 106 -10.91 -11.79 -12.01
CA ILE A 106 -10.23 -13.02 -11.56
C ILE A 106 -9.20 -13.47 -12.61
N GLY A 107 -9.58 -13.51 -13.90
CA GLY A 107 -8.65 -13.88 -14.97
C GLY A 107 -7.44 -12.94 -15.09
N ILE A 108 -7.63 -11.64 -14.89
CA ILE A 108 -6.55 -10.66 -14.89
C ILE A 108 -5.70 -10.77 -13.60
N ALA A 109 -6.34 -10.97 -12.44
CA ALA A 109 -5.67 -11.11 -11.16
C ALA A 109 -4.70 -12.30 -11.14
N HIS A 110 -5.06 -13.44 -11.75
CA HIS A 110 -4.14 -14.58 -11.93
C HIS A 110 -2.85 -14.19 -12.67
N LYS A 111 -2.95 -13.39 -13.74
CA LYS A 111 -1.79 -12.94 -14.52
C LYS A 111 -0.87 -12.00 -13.74
N ILE A 112 -1.43 -11.28 -12.76
CA ILE A 112 -0.71 -10.33 -11.91
C ILE A 112 -0.07 -11.02 -10.70
N MET A 113 -0.81 -11.87 -9.99
CA MET A 113 -0.34 -12.49 -8.75
C MET A 113 0.51 -13.73 -8.99
N GLY A 114 0.27 -14.49 -10.07
CA GLY A 114 0.85 -15.82 -10.23
C GLY A 114 0.40 -16.76 -9.11
N ASP A 115 1.31 -17.64 -8.67
CA ASP A 115 1.06 -18.61 -7.60
C ASP A 115 1.51 -18.04 -6.23
N GLN A 116 0.66 -17.26 -5.56
CA GLN A 116 0.94 -16.73 -4.20
C GLN A 116 0.25 -17.55 -3.09
N PHE A 117 0.84 -17.53 -1.88
CA PHE A 117 0.40 -18.26 -0.68
C PHE A 117 0.22 -17.32 0.53
N ALA A 118 -0.70 -17.64 1.44
CA ALA A 118 -1.03 -16.87 2.66
C ALA A 118 -0.20 -17.34 3.82
N GLN A 119 0.03 -16.43 4.76
CA GLN A 119 0.59 -16.72 6.05
C GLN A 119 -0.49 -16.95 7.12
N THR A 120 -1.72 -16.48 6.91
CA THR A 120 -2.86 -16.71 7.84
C THR A 120 -4.16 -17.06 7.11
N ASP A 121 -5.11 -17.70 7.78
CA ASP A 121 -6.42 -18.06 7.21
C ASP A 121 -7.30 -16.84 6.88
N GLN A 122 -6.95 -15.67 7.40
CA GLN A 122 -7.64 -14.39 7.20
C GLN A 122 -6.99 -13.53 6.10
N GLU A 123 -5.74 -13.81 5.74
CA GLU A 123 -5.11 -13.18 4.59
C GLU A 123 -5.79 -13.70 3.31
N GLN A 124 -6.44 -12.78 2.60
CA GLN A 124 -6.96 -13.03 1.25
C GLN A 124 -5.78 -13.17 0.28
N VAL A 125 -5.11 -14.31 0.32
CA VAL A 125 -4.21 -14.72 -0.75
C VAL A 125 -4.96 -15.52 -1.78
N GLY A 126 -4.43 -15.47 -2.98
CA GLY A 126 -5.07 -16.13 -4.10
C GLY A 126 -6.02 -15.19 -4.77
N VAL A 127 -6.78 -15.78 -5.68
CA VAL A 127 -7.33 -15.17 -6.87
C VAL A 127 -8.60 -14.37 -6.56
N GLU A 128 -8.50 -13.50 -5.57
CA GLU A 128 -9.56 -12.63 -5.16
C GLU A 128 -9.53 -11.32 -5.97
N ASN A 129 -10.63 -10.58 -5.87
CA ASN A 129 -10.78 -9.31 -6.54
C ASN A 129 -9.77 -8.30 -5.99
N LEU A 130 -8.62 -8.21 -6.65
CA LEU A 130 -7.52 -7.30 -6.32
C LEU A 130 -7.95 -5.83 -6.19
N TRP A 131 -9.00 -5.45 -6.93
CA TRP A 131 -9.58 -4.10 -6.94
C TRP A 131 -10.74 -3.94 -5.95
N CYS A 132 -10.95 -4.89 -5.04
CA CYS A 132 -11.93 -4.77 -3.97
C CYS A 132 -11.54 -3.65 -3.00
N GLY A 133 -12.42 -2.66 -2.81
CA GLY A 133 -12.21 -1.57 -1.85
C GLY A 133 -12.31 -1.97 -0.38
N ALA A 134 -12.59 -3.25 -0.10
CA ALA A 134 -12.76 -3.81 1.25
C ALA A 134 -11.87 -5.03 1.51
N ARG A 135 -10.86 -5.29 0.66
CA ARG A 135 -9.90 -6.37 0.94
C ARG A 135 -8.91 -5.95 2.03
N MET A 136 -8.52 -6.90 2.86
CA MET A 136 -7.38 -6.77 3.77
C MET A 136 -6.08 -6.94 2.97
N LEU A 137 -5.05 -6.16 3.28
CA LEU A 137 -3.75 -6.29 2.62
C LEU A 137 -3.00 -7.52 3.16
N SER A 138 -2.30 -8.25 2.29
CA SER A 138 -1.40 -9.33 2.70
C SER A 138 -0.07 -8.79 3.23
N SER A 139 0.65 -9.63 3.97
CA SER A 139 1.98 -9.31 4.48
C SER A 139 2.97 -8.94 3.36
N ASP A 140 3.00 -9.71 2.27
CA ASP A 140 3.92 -9.45 1.14
C ASP A 140 3.62 -8.15 0.40
N GLU A 141 2.34 -7.84 0.16
CA GLU A 141 1.96 -6.59 -0.48
C GLU A 141 2.32 -5.39 0.40
N LEU A 142 2.01 -5.48 1.69
CA LEU A 142 2.29 -4.40 2.63
C LEU A 142 3.81 -4.21 2.80
N ALA A 143 4.58 -5.30 2.89
CA ALA A 143 6.04 -5.25 2.97
C ALA A 143 6.68 -4.57 1.76
N ALA A 144 6.28 -4.97 0.55
CA ALA A 144 6.81 -4.37 -0.68
C ALA A 144 6.57 -2.86 -0.72
N ALA A 145 5.37 -2.43 -0.33
CA ALA A 145 5.01 -1.01 -0.32
C ALA A 145 5.71 -0.22 0.77
N THR A 146 5.71 -0.70 2.02
CA THR A 146 6.26 0.07 3.14
C THR A 146 7.79 0.11 3.14
N GLN A 147 8.45 -0.99 2.80
CA GLN A 147 9.91 -1.01 2.64
C GLN A 147 10.33 -0.20 1.42
N GLY A 148 9.58 -0.30 0.32
CA GLY A 148 9.79 0.51 -0.90
C GLY A 148 9.63 2.02 -0.65
N LEU A 149 8.72 2.40 0.24
CA LEU A 149 8.47 3.79 0.61
C LEU A 149 9.65 4.43 1.37
N VAL A 150 10.35 3.67 2.20
CA VAL A 150 11.38 4.20 3.11
C VAL A 150 12.82 3.91 2.65
N GLN A 151 13.02 3.40 1.43
CA GLN A 151 14.37 3.07 0.91
C GLN A 151 15.35 4.25 0.96
N GLU A 152 14.85 5.48 0.81
CA GLU A 152 15.64 6.71 0.84
C GLU A 152 15.59 7.42 2.21
N SER A 153 15.00 6.79 3.24
CA SER A 153 14.81 7.36 4.58
C SER A 153 15.72 6.69 5.62
N PRO A 154 16.97 7.14 5.80
CA PRO A 154 17.96 6.43 6.64
C PRO A 154 17.61 6.38 8.13
N LEU A 155 16.69 7.23 8.60
CA LEU A 155 16.28 7.30 10.01
C LEU A 155 14.99 6.50 10.31
N LEU A 156 14.38 5.90 9.28
CA LEU A 156 13.12 5.18 9.39
C LEU A 156 13.30 3.77 8.83
N SER A 157 13.25 2.77 9.71
CA SER A 157 13.31 1.36 9.35
C SER A 157 11.93 0.73 9.50
N VAL A 158 11.51 -0.06 8.51
CA VAL A 158 10.25 -0.81 8.54
C VAL A 158 10.56 -2.30 8.40
N ASN A 159 10.13 -3.08 9.40
CA ASN A 159 10.31 -4.53 9.41
C ASN A 159 9.22 -5.23 8.58
N TYR A 160 9.49 -6.47 8.17
CA TYR A 160 8.49 -7.29 7.50
C TYR A 160 7.27 -7.51 8.41
N PRO A 161 6.03 -7.42 7.89
CA PRO A 161 4.81 -7.60 8.70
C PRO A 161 4.73 -9.00 9.34
N ILE A 162 4.27 -9.06 10.58
CA ILE A 162 4.17 -10.31 11.35
C ILE A 162 2.83 -10.39 12.09
N GLY A 163 2.39 -11.60 12.45
CA GLY A 163 1.36 -11.76 13.48
C GLY A 163 1.91 -11.44 14.87
N LEU A 164 1.06 -11.02 15.82
CA LEU A 164 1.49 -10.80 17.20
C LEU A 164 1.81 -12.12 17.91
N ILE A 165 0.88 -13.08 17.86
CA ILE A 165 0.97 -14.37 18.54
C ILE A 165 0.98 -15.49 17.52
N HIS A 166 1.96 -16.39 17.61
CA HIS A 166 2.03 -17.56 16.74
C HIS A 166 0.83 -18.49 16.99
N PRO A 167 0.07 -18.92 15.96
CA PRO A 167 -1.16 -19.70 16.14
C PRO A 167 -0.97 -21.00 16.93
N THR A 168 0.13 -21.72 16.69
CA THR A 168 0.43 -23.01 17.33
C THR A 168 1.20 -22.89 18.64
N THR A 169 2.38 -22.26 18.63
CA THR A 169 3.26 -22.19 19.81
C THR A 169 2.79 -21.21 20.87
N LYS A 170 1.87 -20.29 20.53
CA LYS A 170 1.41 -19.19 21.39
C LYS A 170 2.54 -18.23 21.81
N GLU A 171 3.66 -18.28 21.09
CA GLU A 171 4.78 -17.38 21.28
C GLU A 171 4.44 -15.98 20.77
N ASN A 172 4.95 -14.97 21.47
CA ASN A 172 4.88 -13.58 21.03
C ASN A 172 5.97 -13.32 19.99
N ILE A 173 5.57 -13.25 18.72
CA ILE A 173 6.48 -13.12 17.57
C ILE A 173 7.17 -11.75 17.59
N LEU A 174 6.48 -10.70 18.04
CA LEU A 174 7.06 -9.37 18.16
C LEU A 174 8.23 -9.36 19.16
N SER A 175 8.07 -10.01 20.32
CA SER A 175 9.14 -10.17 21.30
C SER A 175 10.37 -10.86 20.70
N THR A 176 10.16 -11.95 19.96
CA THR A 176 11.25 -12.72 19.34
C THR A 176 11.96 -11.91 18.25
N GLN A 177 11.20 -11.19 17.42
CA GLN A 177 11.77 -10.33 16.39
C GLN A 177 12.53 -9.13 16.97
N LEU A 178 12.05 -8.55 18.08
CA LEU A 178 12.76 -7.49 18.79
C LEU A 178 14.09 -7.98 19.38
N LEU A 179 14.11 -9.14 20.01
CA LEU A 179 15.35 -9.75 20.53
C LEU A 179 16.38 -9.95 19.41
N GLU A 180 15.95 -10.52 18.29
CA GLU A 180 16.81 -10.74 17.13
C GLU A 180 17.33 -9.42 16.56
N LYS A 181 16.45 -8.44 16.36
CA LYS A 181 16.80 -7.12 15.83
C LYS A 181 17.82 -6.41 16.71
N ILE A 182 17.60 -6.39 18.03
CA ILE A 182 18.51 -5.76 19.00
C ILE A 182 19.88 -6.46 18.99
N ALA A 183 19.90 -7.79 18.92
CA ALA A 183 21.13 -8.56 18.91
C ALA A 183 21.95 -8.40 17.61
N GLN A 184 21.29 -8.21 16.46
CA GLN A 184 21.95 -8.18 15.15
C GLN A 184 22.28 -6.77 14.66
N SER A 185 21.34 -5.83 14.77
CA SER A 185 21.47 -4.50 14.16
C SER A 185 21.23 -3.34 15.13
N GLY A 186 20.56 -3.58 16.25
CA GLY A 186 19.97 -2.52 17.06
C GLY A 186 18.70 -1.94 16.44
N LEU A 187 18.06 -1.02 17.17
CA LEU A 187 16.88 -0.27 16.73
C LEU A 187 17.30 1.06 16.10
N SER A 188 16.69 1.38 14.96
CA SER A 188 16.84 2.67 14.29
C SER A 188 16.23 3.82 15.10
N GLU A 189 16.42 5.07 14.65
CA GLU A 189 15.79 6.24 15.29
C GLU A 189 14.26 6.12 15.32
N ASN A 190 13.67 5.65 14.22
CA ASN A 190 12.29 5.22 14.14
C ASN A 190 12.27 3.78 13.60
N GLU A 191 11.91 2.82 14.44
CA GLU A 191 11.80 1.41 14.09
C GLU A 191 10.33 0.98 14.09
N VAL A 192 9.80 0.67 12.91
CA VAL A 192 8.40 0.30 12.70
C VAL A 192 8.27 -1.21 12.57
N PHE A 193 7.34 -1.76 13.35
CA PHE A 193 6.82 -3.12 13.20
C PHE A 193 5.35 -3.05 12.79
N LEU A 194 4.98 -3.86 11.80
CA LEU A 194 3.61 -3.98 11.32
C LEU A 194 3.03 -5.28 11.88
N ILE A 195 2.05 -5.16 12.76
CA ILE A 195 1.58 -6.28 13.58
C ILE A 195 0.15 -6.64 13.22
N ASN A 196 -0.08 -7.89 12.85
CA ASN A 196 -1.40 -8.43 12.63
C ASN A 196 -1.94 -9.08 13.93
N THR A 197 -3.16 -8.74 14.32
CA THR A 197 -3.84 -9.31 15.49
C THR A 197 -4.91 -10.35 15.13
N GLY A 198 -5.00 -10.73 13.87
CA GLY A 198 -5.95 -11.68 13.28
C GLY A 198 -6.66 -11.04 12.09
N ASP A 199 -7.40 -9.96 12.33
CA ASP A 199 -8.21 -9.24 11.34
C ASP A 199 -7.80 -7.77 11.20
N HIS A 200 -6.72 -7.35 11.86
CA HIS A 200 -6.31 -5.95 11.92
C HIS A 200 -4.79 -5.77 11.93
N TRP A 201 -4.33 -4.82 11.10
CA TRP A 201 -2.94 -4.35 11.06
C TRP A 201 -2.75 -3.14 11.97
N LEU A 202 -1.72 -3.22 12.83
CA LEU A 202 -1.26 -2.15 13.71
C LEU A 202 0.11 -1.65 13.28
N ILE A 203 0.39 -0.37 13.55
CA ILE A 203 1.77 0.10 13.66
C ILE A 203 2.20 0.00 15.12
N CYS A 204 3.33 -0.64 15.34
CA CYS A 204 4.11 -0.54 16.56
C CYS A 204 5.42 0.20 16.22
N LEU A 205 5.53 1.46 16.64
CA LEU A 205 6.69 2.31 16.41
C LEU A 205 7.51 2.39 17.69
N PHE A 206 8.78 2.03 17.62
CA PHE A 206 9.78 2.38 18.62
C PHE A 206 10.56 3.59 18.16
N TYR A 207 10.63 4.63 18.99
CA TYR A 207 11.33 5.87 18.66
C TYR A 207 12.07 6.42 19.89
N LYS A 208 13.09 7.25 19.66
CA LYS A 208 13.86 7.87 20.74
C LYS A 208 13.49 9.33 20.90
N LEU A 209 13.28 9.76 22.14
CA LEU A 209 13.11 11.16 22.51
C LEU A 209 13.96 11.48 23.74
N ALA A 210 14.93 12.38 23.59
CA ALA A 210 15.87 12.77 24.65
C ALA A 210 16.54 11.55 25.34
N GLU A 211 17.10 10.63 24.55
CA GLU A 211 17.76 9.38 24.98
C GLU A 211 16.85 8.33 25.65
N LYS A 212 15.54 8.60 25.81
CA LYS A 212 14.56 7.61 26.28
C LYS A 212 13.87 6.94 25.08
N ILE A 213 13.81 5.61 25.08
CA ILE A 213 13.05 4.84 24.11
C ILE A 213 11.57 4.92 24.49
N LYS A 214 10.73 5.22 23.52
CA LYS A 214 9.27 5.25 23.63
C LYS A 214 8.65 4.28 22.62
N CYS A 215 7.43 3.84 22.91
CA CYS A 215 6.64 3.01 22.01
C CYS A 215 5.32 3.71 21.70
N LEU A 216 4.91 3.65 20.44
CA LEU A 216 3.64 4.14 19.96
C LEU A 216 2.92 3.01 19.23
N ILE A 217 1.69 2.72 19.67
CA ILE A 217 0.76 1.81 19.00
C ILE A 217 -0.30 2.64 18.30
N PHE A 218 -0.39 2.52 16.98
CA PHE A 218 -1.41 3.18 16.18
C PHE A 218 -2.42 2.13 15.68
N ASN A 219 -3.63 2.21 16.23
CA ASN A 219 -4.78 1.34 15.94
C ASN A 219 -5.86 2.17 15.24
N THR A 220 -6.26 1.74 14.04
CA THR A 220 -7.26 2.45 13.23
C THR A 220 -8.63 1.77 13.23
N TYR A 221 -8.86 0.85 14.17
CA TYR A 221 -10.11 0.10 14.31
C TYR A 221 -10.67 0.18 15.73
N TYR A 222 -11.44 -0.83 16.14
CA TYR A 222 -11.92 -0.95 17.50
C TYR A 222 -10.78 -1.11 18.48
N ASP A 223 -11.00 -0.66 19.72
CA ASP A 223 -10.04 -0.75 20.80
C ASP A 223 -9.53 -2.18 20.99
N LEU A 224 -8.22 -2.31 21.19
CA LEU A 224 -7.56 -3.58 21.45
C LEU A 224 -8.02 -4.12 22.80
N ASN A 225 -8.20 -5.44 22.86
CA ASN A 225 -8.45 -6.10 24.13
C ASN A 225 -7.20 -6.05 25.04
N GLU A 226 -7.43 -6.14 26.34
CA GLU A 226 -6.37 -6.04 27.35
C GLU A 226 -5.27 -7.08 27.17
N ASN A 227 -5.59 -8.31 26.76
CA ASN A 227 -4.56 -9.35 26.55
C ASN A 227 -3.60 -8.95 25.42
N THR A 228 -4.13 -8.47 24.29
CA THR A 228 -3.34 -7.96 23.18
C THR A 228 -2.46 -6.78 23.60
N LYS A 229 -3.01 -5.84 24.40
CA LYS A 229 -2.22 -4.71 24.95
C LYS A 229 -1.09 -5.21 25.85
N GLN A 230 -1.36 -6.17 26.74
CA GLN A 230 -0.32 -6.74 27.62
C GLN A 230 0.79 -7.43 26.84
N GLU A 231 0.46 -8.21 25.80
CA GLU A 231 1.47 -8.85 24.93
C GLU A 231 2.37 -7.83 24.22
N ILE A 232 1.80 -6.70 23.80
CA ILE A 232 2.57 -5.59 23.21
C ILE A 232 3.45 -4.93 24.27
N ILE A 233 2.93 -4.69 25.48
CA ILE A 233 3.68 -4.09 26.60
C ILE A 233 4.87 -4.98 27.01
N GLU A 234 4.67 -6.31 27.10
CA GLU A 234 5.76 -7.25 27.40
C GLU A 234 6.83 -7.23 26.31
N ALA A 235 6.45 -7.16 25.03
CA ALA A 235 7.39 -6.99 23.93
C ALA A 235 8.12 -5.63 24.00
N ALA A 236 7.42 -4.55 24.34
CA ALA A 236 7.99 -3.22 24.46
C ALA A 236 9.08 -3.12 25.56
N LYS A 237 8.95 -3.89 26.65
CA LYS A 237 9.98 -3.99 27.70
C LYS A 237 11.31 -4.55 27.18
N ILE A 238 11.27 -5.46 26.20
CA ILE A 238 12.48 -6.01 25.55
C ILE A 238 13.25 -4.89 24.83
N ALA A 239 12.54 -3.92 24.26
CA ALA A 239 13.14 -2.75 23.62
C ALA A 239 13.72 -1.73 24.61
N GLY A 240 13.64 -1.98 25.92
CA GLY A 240 14.19 -1.11 26.97
C GLY A 240 13.20 -0.10 27.56
N ILE A 241 11.90 -0.28 27.32
CA ILE A 241 10.86 0.55 27.95
C ILE A 241 10.67 0.11 29.40
N SER A 242 10.82 1.07 30.32
CA SER A 242 10.82 0.82 31.76
C SER A 242 9.49 1.14 32.44
N GLU A 243 8.74 2.10 31.90
CA GLU A 243 7.49 2.59 32.47
C GLU A 243 6.37 2.47 31.42
N ASN A 244 5.20 1.98 31.82
CA ASN A 244 4.05 1.84 30.92
C ASN A 244 3.57 3.19 30.36
N GLU A 245 3.89 4.30 31.02
CA GLU A 245 3.58 5.66 30.55
C GLU A 245 4.40 6.10 29.32
N ASP A 246 5.45 5.34 28.95
CA ASP A 246 6.18 5.54 27.69
C ASP A 246 5.59 4.77 26.50
N ILE A 247 4.41 4.15 26.70
CA ILE A 247 3.69 3.41 25.67
C ILE A 247 2.38 4.14 25.37
N ASP A 248 2.34 4.85 24.25
CA ASP A 248 1.14 5.53 23.78
C ASP A 248 0.28 4.60 22.93
N PHE A 249 -0.98 4.38 23.32
CA PHE A 249 -1.98 3.74 22.48
C PHE A 249 -2.87 4.81 21.85
N ILE A 250 -2.72 5.03 20.54
CA ILE A 250 -3.64 5.87 19.75
C ILE A 250 -4.64 4.94 19.07
N GLU A 251 -5.86 4.90 19.61
CA GLU A 251 -6.94 4.05 19.11
C GLU A 251 -8.07 4.92 18.59
N THR A 252 -8.29 4.92 17.28
CA THR A 252 -9.33 5.73 16.64
C THR A 252 -9.86 4.98 15.43
N ASN A 253 -11.14 4.61 15.44
CA ASN A 253 -11.72 3.90 14.30
C ASN A 253 -11.88 4.82 13.08
N LEU A 254 -11.05 4.59 12.05
CA LEU A 254 -11.05 5.34 10.79
C LEU A 254 -11.66 4.53 9.63
N GLN A 255 -12.16 3.32 9.89
CA GLN A 255 -12.46 2.32 8.85
C GLN A 255 -13.93 2.24 8.45
N ASN A 256 -14.78 3.12 8.98
CA ASN A 256 -16.21 3.14 8.63
C ASN A 256 -16.46 3.30 7.12
N ASN A 257 -15.72 4.21 6.47
CA ASN A 257 -15.78 4.41 5.00
C ASN A 257 -14.53 3.88 4.28
N VAL A 258 -13.63 3.23 5.02
CA VAL A 258 -12.37 2.66 4.53
C VAL A 258 -12.28 1.21 5.03
N PRO A 259 -13.18 0.32 4.57
CA PRO A 259 -13.29 -1.03 5.10
C PRO A 259 -11.98 -1.81 4.89
N ASN A 260 -11.54 -2.54 5.92
CA ASN A 260 -10.24 -3.21 5.97
C ASN A 260 -9.09 -2.28 5.56
N GLY A 261 -9.19 -1.01 5.94
CA GLY A 261 -8.24 0.07 5.67
C GLY A 261 -7.00 0.05 6.56
N CYS A 262 -6.90 -0.87 7.51
CA CYS A 262 -5.81 -0.95 8.48
C CYS A 262 -4.41 -0.87 7.83
N GLY A 263 -4.14 -1.68 6.81
CA GLY A 263 -2.88 -1.63 6.07
C GLY A 263 -2.68 -0.35 5.22
N LEU A 264 -3.77 0.27 4.74
CA LEU A 264 -3.70 1.56 4.04
C LEU A 264 -3.24 2.67 4.98
N PHE A 265 -3.82 2.70 6.18
CA PHE A 265 -3.43 3.66 7.20
C PHE A 265 -1.99 3.42 7.63
N CYS A 266 -1.56 2.16 7.82
CA CYS A 266 -0.16 1.86 8.11
C CYS A 266 0.79 2.48 7.07
N TYR A 267 0.56 2.21 5.79
CA TYR A 267 1.36 2.77 4.69
C TYR A 267 1.36 4.30 4.70
N HIS A 268 0.18 4.93 4.81
CA HIS A 268 0.07 6.38 4.77
C HIS A 268 0.73 7.05 5.98
N THR A 269 0.61 6.49 7.18
CA THR A 269 1.28 7.05 8.36
C THR A 269 2.79 6.86 8.34
N ILE A 270 3.30 5.77 7.76
CA ILE A 270 4.76 5.63 7.50
C ILE A 270 5.22 6.74 6.55
N GLN A 271 4.42 7.08 5.53
CA GLN A 271 4.71 8.20 4.62
C GLN A 271 4.69 9.56 5.33
N LEU A 272 3.80 9.75 6.30
CA LEU A 272 3.82 10.96 7.12
C LEU A 272 5.09 11.02 7.97
N LEU A 273 5.46 9.92 8.63
CA LEU A 273 6.66 9.85 9.48
C LEU A 273 7.95 10.06 8.68
N SER A 274 8.04 9.54 7.45
CA SER A 274 9.20 9.76 6.58
C SER A 274 9.40 11.23 6.19
N ASN A 275 8.32 12.02 6.20
CA ASN A 275 8.32 13.43 5.81
C ASN A 275 8.22 14.39 7.01
N ALA A 276 7.95 13.89 8.22
CA ALA A 276 7.71 14.68 9.42
C ALA A 276 9.00 15.24 10.07
N GLY A 277 10.18 14.78 9.65
CA GLY A 277 11.46 15.24 10.18
C GLY A 277 11.62 14.92 11.67
N GLN A 278 11.70 15.96 12.51
CA GLN A 278 11.92 15.85 13.97
C GLN A 278 10.63 16.08 14.79
N ASN A 279 9.47 16.09 14.14
CA ASN A 279 8.20 16.24 14.84
C ASN A 279 7.91 15.00 15.70
N ASP A 280 7.22 15.20 16.81
CA ASP A 280 6.75 14.12 17.67
C ASP A 280 5.80 13.16 16.90
N PRO A 281 6.13 11.86 16.80
CA PRO A 281 5.30 10.88 16.12
C PRO A 281 3.88 10.78 16.71
N VAL A 282 3.75 10.91 18.04
CA VAL A 282 2.44 10.79 18.72
C VAL A 282 1.50 11.89 18.25
N THR A 283 1.97 13.15 18.28
CA THR A 283 1.21 14.30 17.79
C THR A 283 0.91 14.16 16.29
N THR A 284 1.89 13.77 15.48
CA THR A 284 1.74 13.61 14.02
C THR A 284 0.62 12.63 13.66
N LEU A 285 0.58 11.45 14.31
CA LEU A 285 -0.42 10.42 14.00
C LEU A 285 -1.79 10.75 14.60
N ARG A 286 -1.84 11.39 15.78
CA ARG A 286 -3.11 11.84 16.39
C ARG A 286 -3.79 12.91 15.57
N GLU A 287 -3.06 13.96 15.17
CA GLU A 287 -3.59 15.02 14.31
C GLU A 287 -4.08 14.48 12.96
N PHE A 288 -3.35 13.52 12.38
CA PHE A 288 -3.81 12.84 11.17
C PHE A 288 -5.15 12.14 11.39
N ALA A 289 -5.29 11.33 12.45
CA ALA A 289 -6.52 10.58 12.73
C ALA A 289 -7.71 11.53 12.99
N GLU A 290 -7.51 12.57 13.79
CA GLU A 290 -8.53 13.59 14.08
C GLU A 290 -8.96 14.33 12.81
N LYS A 291 -8.01 14.76 11.99
CA LYS A 291 -8.30 15.44 10.71
C LYS A 291 -9.01 14.50 9.74
N PHE A 292 -8.62 13.23 9.67
CA PHE A 292 -9.24 12.24 8.78
C PHE A 292 -10.74 12.07 9.07
N LEU A 293 -11.13 12.07 10.34
CA LEU A 293 -12.53 12.00 10.75
C LEU A 293 -13.38 13.20 10.31
N THR A 294 -12.75 14.34 10.03
CA THR A 294 -13.46 15.54 9.52
C THR A 294 -13.71 15.53 8.02
N LEU A 295 -13.09 14.59 7.29
CA LEU A 295 -13.27 14.44 5.85
C LEU A 295 -14.67 13.94 5.51
N SER A 296 -15.17 14.34 4.34
CA SER A 296 -16.39 13.79 3.75
C SER A 296 -16.25 12.30 3.42
N VAL A 297 -17.39 11.62 3.27
CA VAL A 297 -17.41 10.19 2.86
C VAL A 297 -16.74 10.01 1.50
N GLU A 298 -16.92 10.96 0.59
CA GLU A 298 -16.32 10.96 -0.74
C GLU A 298 -14.79 11.07 -0.67
N GLU A 299 -14.26 11.95 0.18
CA GLU A 299 -12.82 12.10 0.40
C GLU A 299 -12.21 10.84 1.04
N GLN A 300 -12.88 10.23 2.01
CA GLN A 300 -12.43 8.98 2.63
C GLN A 300 -12.47 7.80 1.64
N ALA A 301 -13.52 7.72 0.81
CA ALA A 301 -13.62 6.70 -0.24
C ALA A 301 -12.57 6.91 -1.36
N LEU A 302 -12.21 8.16 -1.65
CA LEU A 302 -11.14 8.50 -2.57
C LEU A 302 -9.79 8.07 -2.00
N PHE A 303 -9.50 8.37 -0.72
CA PHE A 303 -8.33 7.85 -0.01
C PHE A 303 -8.27 6.32 -0.08
N ASN A 304 -9.38 5.65 0.23
CA ASN A 304 -9.50 4.19 0.20
C ASN A 304 -9.08 3.58 -1.15
N THR A 305 -9.47 4.25 -2.24
CA THR A 305 -9.21 3.79 -3.61
C THR A 305 -7.80 4.13 -4.06
N GLN A 306 -7.37 5.37 -3.87
CA GLN A 306 -6.05 5.85 -4.29
C GLN A 306 -4.95 5.12 -3.54
N THR A 307 -5.03 5.02 -2.21
CA THR A 307 -3.99 4.38 -1.39
C THR A 307 -3.79 2.91 -1.77
N ARG A 308 -4.86 2.14 -2.05
CA ARG A 308 -4.72 0.76 -2.55
C ARG A 308 -3.98 0.66 -3.88
N ARG A 309 -4.27 1.58 -4.81
CA ARG A 309 -3.59 1.62 -6.12
C ARG A 309 -2.10 1.93 -5.93
N GLN A 310 -1.76 2.87 -5.04
CA GLN A 310 -0.38 3.28 -4.77
C GLN A 310 0.44 2.20 -4.08
N ILE A 311 -0.15 1.49 -3.10
CA ILE A 311 0.46 0.34 -2.42
C ILE A 311 0.77 -0.77 -3.43
N TYR A 312 -0.23 -1.16 -4.23
CA TYR A 312 -0.04 -2.28 -5.13
C TYR A 312 0.97 -2.00 -6.26
N GLU A 313 1.27 -0.73 -6.56
CA GLU A 313 2.31 -0.37 -7.54
C GLU A 313 3.66 -1.03 -7.22
N TYR A 314 3.99 -1.18 -5.94
CA TYR A 314 5.25 -1.79 -5.49
C TYR A 314 5.32 -3.30 -5.76
N SER A 315 4.18 -3.93 -6.04
CA SER A 315 4.07 -5.33 -6.46
C SER A 315 4.02 -5.50 -7.99
N LEU A 316 4.04 -4.40 -8.75
CA LEU A 316 4.00 -4.40 -10.22
C LEU A 316 5.39 -4.16 -10.82
N LYS A 317 5.60 -4.70 -12.02
CA LYS A 317 6.79 -4.48 -12.87
C LYS A 317 6.57 -3.26 -13.77
#